data_AF-A0A5K1F679-F1
#
_entry.id   AF-A0A5K1F679-F1
#
_cell.length_a   1.000
_cell.length_b   1.000
_cell.length_c   1.000
_cell.angle_alpha   90.00
_cell.angle_beta   90.00
_cell.angle_gamma   90.00
#
_symmetry.space_group_name_H-M   'P 1'
#
loop_
_entity.id
_entity.type
_entity.pdbx_description
1 polymer ?
#
loop_
_entity_poly.entity_id
_entity_poly.type
_entity_poly.pdbx_seq_one_letter_code
_entity_poly.pdbx_strand_id
1 'polypeptide(L)' 'KGVLSQFCVDLTARASENLIDPVIGRDHEVQRIVQILGRRTKNNPILLGEPGVGKTAIAEGLALRIANGDVPTFLW' A
#
# COMPACT_ATOMS: atom_id res chain seq x y z
N LYS A 1 0.20 -24.56 -2.79
CA LYS A 1 -0.34 -23.17 -2.71
C LYS A 1 -0.51 -22.82 -1.25
N GLY A 2 0.19 -21.80 -0.75
CA GLY A 2 0.12 -21.41 0.68
C GLY A 2 -1.22 -20.76 1.04
N VAL A 3 -1.54 -20.72 2.33
CA VAL A 3 -2.80 -20.14 2.85
C VAL A 3 -3.03 -18.71 2.33
N LEU A 4 -1.97 -17.89 2.26
CA LEU A 4 -2.04 -16.53 1.74
C LEU A 4 -2.53 -16.47 0.28
N SER A 5 -2.06 -17.38 -0.58
CA SER A 5 -2.51 -17.41 -1.99
C SER A 5 -3.98 -17.83 -2.18
N GLN A 6 -4.60 -18.40 -1.14
CA GLN A 6 -6.01 -18.80 -1.17
C GLN A 6 -6.95 -17.70 -0.65
N PHE A 7 -6.49 -16.88 0.30
CA PHE A 7 -7.35 -15.92 1.01
C PHE A 7 -6.92 -14.46 0.87
N CYS A 8 -5.76 -14.18 0.29
CA CYS A 8 -5.21 -12.84 0.13
C CYS A 8 -4.81 -12.58 -1.31
N VAL A 9 -4.69 -11.29 -1.65
CA VAL A 9 -4.17 -10.83 -2.93
C VAL A 9 -2.85 -10.12 -2.66
N ASP A 10 -1.80 -10.51 -3.37
CA ASP A 10 -0.50 -9.83 -3.30
C ASP A 10 -0.53 -8.57 -4.16
N LEU A 11 -0.72 -7.42 -3.52
CA LEU A 11 -0.74 -6.13 -4.21
C LEU A 11 0.65 -5.74 -4.72
N THR A 12 1.73 -6.12 -4.05
CA THR A 12 3.09 -5.77 -4.44
C THR A 12 3.50 -6.53 -5.69
N ALA A 13 3.15 -7.82 -5.78
CA ALA A 13 3.34 -8.61 -7.00
C ALA A 13 2.56 -7.99 -8.17
N ARG A 14 1.28 -7.67 -7.97
CA ARG A 14 0.44 -7.03 -9.00
C ARG A 14 0.98 -5.67 -9.43
N ALA A 15 1.51 -4.87 -8.50
CA ALA A 15 2.18 -3.61 -8.82
C ALA A 15 3.40 -3.85 -9.72
N SER A 16 4.25 -4.83 -9.38
CA SER A 16 5.44 -5.16 -10.18
C SER A 16 5.11 -5.68 -11.59
N GLU A 17 3.94 -6.30 -11.76
CA GLU A 17 3.41 -6.79 -13.04
C GLU A 17 2.66 -5.70 -13.84
N ASN A 18 2.63 -4.45 -13.36
CA ASN A 18 1.84 -3.35 -13.95
C ASN A 18 0.33 -3.63 -14.05
N LEU A 19 -0.21 -4.42 -13.12
CA LEU A 19 -1.64 -4.77 -13.03
C LEU A 19 -2.44 -3.86 -12.09
N ILE A 20 -1.84 -2.75 -11.68
CA ILE A 20 -2.42 -1.72 -10.82
C ILE A 20 -2.30 -0.40 -11.56
N ASP A 21 -3.43 0.29 -11.74
CA ASP A 21 -3.46 1.60 -12.38
C ASP A 21 -2.72 2.65 -11.54
N PRO A 22 -2.10 3.66 -12.17
CA PRO A 22 -1.43 4.73 -11.45
C PRO A 22 -2.41 5.48 -10.55
N VAL A 23 -2.04 5.65 -9.28
CA VAL A 23 -2.87 6.31 -8.29
C VAL A 23 -2.58 7.82 -8.30
N ILE A 24 -3.58 8.63 -8.61
CA ILE A 24 -3.44 10.08 -8.77
C ILE A 24 -4.04 10.82 -7.57
N GLY A 25 -3.31 11.80 -7.02
CA GLY A 25 -3.82 12.73 -6.01
C GLY A 25 -3.94 12.14 -4.60
N ARG A 26 -3.26 11.02 -4.32
CA ARG A 26 -3.22 10.35 -3.00
C ARG A 26 -1.83 10.27 -2.38
N ASP A 27 -0.88 11.05 -2.90
CA ASP A 27 0.51 11.02 -2.48
C ASP A 27 0.68 11.33 -0.98
N HIS A 28 -0.12 12.27 -0.46
CA HIS A 28 -0.05 12.65 0.94
C HIS A 28 -0.51 11.51 1.86
N GLU A 29 -1.60 10.82 1.54
CA GLU A 29 -2.09 9.67 2.30
C GLU A 29 -1.11 8.48 2.24
N VAL A 30 -0.56 8.19 1.06
CA VAL A 30 0.44 7.12 0.90
C VAL A 30 1.70 7.44 1.70
N GLN A 31 2.21 8.68 1.60
CA GLN A 31 3.35 9.14 2.39
C GLN A 31 3.08 9.04 3.90
N ARG A 32 1.85 9.35 4.32
CA ARG A 32 1.47 9.26 5.73
C ARG A 32 1.46 7.81 6.22
N ILE A 33 1.03 6.84 5.41
CA ILE A 33 1.12 5.42 5.74
C ILE A 33 2.57 5.00 5.95
N VAL A 34 3.46 5.33 5.02
CA VAL A 34 4.89 5.02 5.11
C VAL A 34 5.48 5.54 6.43
N GLN A 35 5.17 6.79 6.79
CA GLN A 35 5.57 7.36 8.08
C GLN A 35 5.01 6.63 9.29
N ILE A 36 3.75 6.16 9.23
CA ILE A 36 3.12 5.42 10.34
C ILE A 36 3.80 4.07 10.51
N LEU A 37 4.03 3.33 9.41
CA LEU A 37 4.69 2.03 9.42
C LEU A 37 6.10 2.09 10.05
N GLY A 38 6.82 3.20 9.86
CA GLY A 38 8.15 3.42 10.45
C GLY A 38 8.16 3.79 11.95
N ARG A 39 7.01 3.88 12.63
CA ARG A 39 6.96 4.24 14.06
C ARG A 39 7.38 3.07 14.95
N ARG A 40 7.92 3.38 16.13
CA ARG A 40 8.19 2.38 17.17
C ARG A 40 6.92 1.82 17.82
N THR A 41 5.87 2.62 17.90
CA THR A 41 4.58 2.27 18.52
C THR A 41 3.43 2.77 17.67
N LYS A 42 2.30 2.07 17.67
CA LYS A 42 1.12 2.40 16.84
C LYS A 42 1.51 2.53 15.36
N ASN A 43 2.23 1.52 14.86
CA ASN A 43 2.76 1.47 13.51
C ASN A 43 1.81 0.82 12.50
N ASN A 44 0.61 0.41 12.92
CA ASN A 44 -0.41 -0.14 12.03
C ASN A 44 -1.35 0.98 11.60
N PRO A 45 -1.26 1.48 10.35
CA PRO A 45 -2.17 2.50 9.84
C PRO A 45 -3.57 1.91 9.61
N ILE A 46 -4.60 2.72 9.82
CA ILE A 46 -6.00 2.37 9.51
C ILE A 46 -6.56 3.48 8.61
N LEU A 47 -7.11 3.09 7.46
CA LEU A 47 -7.77 3.99 6.53
C LEU A 47 -9.26 4.08 6.84
N LEU A 48 -9.70 5.24 7.35
CA LEU A 48 -11.09 5.51 7.70
C LEU A 48 -11.75 6.41 6.65
N GLY A 49 -13.02 6.14 6.34
CA GLY A 49 -13.82 6.91 5.41
C GLY A 49 -15.03 6.13 4.91
N GLU A 50 -15.91 6.77 4.14
CA GLU A 50 -17.09 6.13 3.56
C GLU A 50 -16.72 5.09 2.47
N PRO A 51 -17.59 4.12 2.17
CA PRO A 51 -17.40 3.24 1.01
C PRO A 51 -17.22 4.05 -0.29
N GLY A 52 -16.34 3.59 -1.19
CA GLY A 52 -16.12 4.24 -2.49
C GLY A 52 -15.16 5.43 -2.52
N VAL A 53 -14.73 5.97 -1.37
CA VAL A 53 -13.82 7.14 -1.32
C VAL A 53 -12.37 6.88 -1.79
N GLY A 54 -12.06 5.66 -2.26
CA GLY A 54 -10.73 5.31 -2.76
C GLY A 54 -9.75 4.78 -1.71
N LYS A 55 -10.23 4.20 -0.59
CA LYS A 55 -9.34 3.58 0.42
C LYS A 55 -8.45 2.48 -0.17
N THR A 56 -8.99 1.67 -1.08
CA THR A 56 -8.24 0.63 -1.79
C THR A 56 -7.14 1.22 -2.67
N ALA A 57 -7.43 2.32 -3.38
CA ALA A 57 -6.45 3.01 -4.21
C ALA A 57 -5.24 3.52 -3.40
N ILE A 58 -5.42 3.91 -2.14
CA ILE A 58 -4.30 4.29 -1.27
C ILE A 58 -3.41 3.07 -0.95
N ALA A 59 -3.99 1.89 -0.71
CA ALA A 59 -3.23 0.67 -0.48
C ALA A 59 -2.48 0.20 -1.74
N GLU A 60 -3.12 0.32 -2.91
CA GLU A 60 -2.52 0.07 -4.22
C GLU A 60 -1.37 1.04 -4.52
N GLY A 61 -1.54 2.32 -4.17
CA GLY A 61 -0.49 3.34 -4.30
C GLY A 61 0.72 3.04 -3.41
N LEU A 62 0.51 2.52 -2.20
CA LEU A 62 1.61 2.03 -1.36
C LEU A 62 2.34 0.85 -2.03
N ALA A 63 1.61 -0.12 -2.58
CA ALA A 63 2.20 -1.26 -3.26
C ALA A 63 3.03 -0.85 -4.49
N LEU A 64 2.55 0.13 -5.27
CA LEU A 64 3.31 0.72 -6.38
C LEU A 64 4.62 1.35 -5.90
N ARG A 65 4.61 2.11 -4.79
CA ARG A 65 5.84 2.71 -4.25
C ARG A 65 6.82 1.66 -3.75
N ILE A 66 6.34 0.60 -3.10
CA ILE A 66 7.19 -0.53 -2.69
C ILE A 66 7.81 -1.20 -3.92
N ALA A 67 7.02 -1.53 -4.94
CA ALA A 67 7.51 -2.18 -6.16
C ALA A 67 8.52 -1.32 -6.94
N ASN A 68 8.32 0.01 -6.96
CA ASN A 68 9.22 0.96 -7.59
C ASN A 68 10.44 1.34 -6.74
N GLY A 69 10.44 0.94 -5.47
CA GLY A 69 11.51 1.29 -4.55
C GLY A 69 11.50 2.69 -3.96
N ASP A 70 10.38 3.39 -4.11
CA ASP A 70 10.16 4.74 -3.57
C ASP A 70 9.65 4.67 -2.12
N VAL A 71 10.31 3.85 -1.29
CA VAL A 71 10.04 3.71 0.13
C VAL A 71 11.35 3.59 0.92
N PRO A 72 11.36 3.96 2.22
CA PRO A 72 12.51 3.71 3.07
C PRO A 72 12.91 2.23 3.12
N THR A 73 14.20 1.96 3.36
CA THR A 73 14.78 0.60 3.35
C THR A 73 14.13 -0.40 4.31
N PHE A 74 13.43 0.06 5.36
CA PHE A 74 12.72 -0.85 6.27
C PHE A 74 11.43 -1.43 5.68
N LEU A 75 10.99 -0.95 4.50
CA LEU A 75 9.80 -1.44 3.78
C LEU A 75 10.14 -2.27 2.53
N TRP A 76 11.42 -2.50 2.24
CA TRP A 76 11.88 -3.29 1.10
C TRP A 76 12.49 -4.62 1.56
#